data_AF-A0A7W0KKI0-F1
#
_entry.id   AF-A0A7W0KKI0-F1
#
_cell.length_a   1.000
_cell.length_b   1.000
_cell.length_c   1.000
_cell.angle_alpha   90.00
_cell.angle_beta   90.00
_cell.angle_gamma   90.00
#
_symmetry.space_group_name_H-M   'P 1'
#
loop_
_entity.id
_entity.type
_entity.pdbx_description
1 polymer ?
#
loop_
_entity_poly.entity_id
_entity_poly.type
_entity_poly.pdbx_seq_one_letter_code
_entity_poly.pdbx_strand_id
1 'polypeptide(L)'
;AFFSTTPRESSIDIVGAVQSQVLVASPTGTAVLFAKLYDTTEDGSPTLLGGVAPLRLSGLGTDPRQAEPIDITLPPLVHRLEVGHSLLLVLATTDQGYSSPVDPVVYGIGLPSGAVLSVPTVSGTLAASGQPAWLLFAGIMGGLGLVLITIVFWWGRRNRARASTIDSEIADVPLVVRGVSKTYPDGLKAVQDLAFQVRHGQVVGLLGPNGAGKTTALRMAMGLIRPTEGEIRVFGHKVTFGAPVLSRIGAFVEGTGALPHLSGKDNLALYWAATGRPPQDAHVEEALAIAGLGTAINKRVKTYSQGMRQRLALAQAMLGLPDLLVLDEPTNGLDPPQIREMRDVLHRYVEAGRTVLISSHMLAEVEQTCTHVVVMHHGKLIAEGSVEEIIGTGGAVLLGVDDRPAARALLSSIDGIRQLEDDDDGLIVDLDGYPRGEVVNRLVSAGIGVERVIPRRRLEDAFISLVEEDRS
;
A
#
# COMPACT_ATOMS: atom_id res chain seq x y z
N ALA A 1 87.30 2.00 -24.78
CA ALA A 1 86.81 0.61 -24.64
C ALA A 1 85.31 0.63 -24.39
N PHE A 2 84.59 -0.35 -24.93
CA PHE A 2 83.12 -0.45 -24.89
C PHE A 2 82.74 -1.82 -24.30
N PHE A 3 81.90 -1.83 -23.27
CA PHE A 3 81.47 -3.04 -22.59
C PHE A 3 79.96 -3.05 -22.38
N SER A 4 79.25 -3.98 -23.01
CA SER A 4 77.80 -4.09 -22.94
C SER A 4 77.36 -5.21 -22.01
N THR A 5 76.28 -5.00 -21.26
CA THR A 5 75.55 -6.07 -20.58
C THR A 5 74.65 -6.82 -21.56
N THR A 6 74.12 -7.97 -21.14
CA THR A 6 72.99 -8.60 -21.84
C THR A 6 71.72 -7.76 -21.67
N PRO A 7 70.78 -7.82 -22.64
CA PRO A 7 69.44 -7.23 -22.51
C PRO A 7 68.71 -7.70 -21.26
N ARG A 8 67.91 -6.82 -20.64
CA ARG A 8 67.14 -7.15 -19.44
C ARG A 8 65.81 -7.81 -19.77
N GLU A 9 65.46 -8.84 -19.00
CA GLU A 9 64.18 -9.56 -19.11
C GLU A 9 63.03 -8.89 -18.32
N SER A 10 63.34 -7.93 -17.45
CA SER A 10 62.35 -7.16 -16.68
C SER A 10 62.83 -5.71 -16.51
N SER A 11 61.88 -4.78 -16.43
CA SER A 11 62.19 -3.36 -16.20
C SER A 11 62.70 -3.15 -14.78
N ILE A 12 63.77 -2.38 -14.62
CA ILE A 12 64.32 -2.04 -13.30
C ILE A 12 64.48 -0.54 -13.14
N ASP A 13 64.21 -0.05 -11.93
CA ASP A 13 64.49 1.34 -11.56
C ASP A 13 65.87 1.40 -10.90
N ILE A 14 66.83 2.05 -11.57
CA ILE A 14 68.18 2.30 -11.08
C ILE A 14 68.15 3.58 -10.24
N VAL A 15 68.57 3.50 -8.97
CA VAL A 15 68.60 4.65 -8.05
C VAL A 15 69.91 4.64 -7.25
N GLY A 16 70.88 5.43 -7.69
CA GLY A 16 72.16 5.59 -7.00
C GLY A 16 73.38 5.47 -7.91
N ALA A 17 74.56 5.31 -7.31
CA ALA A 17 75.83 5.22 -8.03
C ALA A 17 76.09 3.80 -8.54
N VAL A 18 76.38 3.68 -9.84
CA VAL A 18 76.71 2.39 -10.47
C VAL A 18 78.19 2.09 -10.28
N GLN A 19 78.52 0.83 -9.97
CA GLN A 19 79.90 0.41 -9.69
C GLN A 19 80.32 -0.75 -10.59
N SER A 20 81.59 -0.76 -11.01
CA SER A 20 82.17 -1.82 -11.84
C SER A 20 83.67 -1.99 -11.57
N GLN A 21 84.21 -3.16 -11.92
CA GLN A 21 85.65 -3.43 -11.87
C GLN A 21 86.27 -3.42 -13.25
N VAL A 22 87.37 -2.68 -13.40
CA VAL A 22 88.07 -2.52 -14.68
C VAL A 22 89.55 -2.83 -14.51
N LEU A 23 90.15 -3.47 -15.51
CA LEU A 23 91.58 -3.70 -15.59
C LEU A 23 92.21 -2.56 -16.37
N VAL A 24 93.16 -1.85 -15.78
CA VAL A 24 93.87 -0.75 -16.44
C VAL A 24 95.37 -0.90 -16.29
N ALA A 25 96.09 -0.88 -17.41
CA ALA A 25 97.55 -0.84 -17.45
C ALA A 25 98.04 0.41 -18.16
N SER A 26 99.13 0.98 -17.64
CA SER A 26 99.73 2.20 -18.17
C SER A 26 101.26 2.10 -18.16
N PRO A 27 101.94 2.39 -19.28
CA PRO A 27 103.41 2.43 -19.33
C PRO A 27 104.04 3.43 -18.34
N THR A 28 103.29 4.47 -17.94
CA THR A 28 103.73 5.52 -17.02
C THR A 28 103.25 5.31 -15.58
N GLY A 29 102.53 4.20 -15.31
CA GLY A 29 101.97 3.88 -14.00
C GLY A 29 100.78 4.77 -13.57
N THR A 30 100.33 5.69 -14.42
CA THR A 30 99.17 6.57 -14.18
C THR A 30 98.27 6.66 -15.42
N ALA A 31 96.97 6.86 -15.24
CA ALA A 31 96.03 7.03 -16.35
C ALA A 31 94.90 8.01 -15.97
N VAL A 32 94.42 8.77 -16.96
CA VAL A 32 93.19 9.57 -16.86
C VAL A 32 92.16 8.98 -17.82
N LEU A 33 91.05 8.51 -17.28
CA LEU A 33 89.96 7.90 -18.04
C LEU A 33 88.65 8.61 -17.74
N PHE A 34 87.74 8.58 -18.71
CA PHE A 34 86.40 9.12 -18.60
C PHE A 34 85.41 7.97 -18.77
N ALA A 35 84.73 7.63 -17.68
CA ALA A 35 83.72 6.58 -17.67
C ALA A 35 82.33 7.16 -17.95
N LYS A 36 81.59 6.52 -18.85
CA LYS A 36 80.23 6.89 -19.23
C LYS A 36 79.36 5.66 -19.25
N LEU A 37 78.14 5.78 -18.78
CA LEU A 37 77.15 4.71 -18.84
C LEU A 37 76.03 5.12 -19.79
N TYR A 38 75.64 4.23 -20.69
CA TYR A 38 74.55 4.44 -21.63
C TYR A 38 73.47 3.38 -21.46
N ASP A 39 72.22 3.79 -21.64
CA ASP A 39 71.10 2.88 -21.92
C ASP A 39 70.98 2.71 -23.43
N THR A 40 71.04 1.48 -23.90
CA THR A 40 70.94 1.14 -25.32
C THR A 40 69.61 0.42 -25.55
N THR A 41 68.77 1.03 -26.40
CA THR A 41 67.50 0.46 -26.85
C THR A 41 67.73 -0.78 -27.74
N GLU A 42 66.67 -1.57 -27.99
CA GLU A 42 66.74 -2.72 -28.91
C GLU A 42 67.23 -2.34 -30.32
N ASP A 43 66.93 -1.11 -30.75
CA ASP A 43 67.37 -0.55 -32.04
C ASP A 43 68.84 -0.05 -32.02
N GLY A 44 69.56 -0.23 -30.91
CA GLY A 44 70.99 0.11 -30.78
C GLY A 44 71.29 1.59 -30.54
N SER A 45 70.30 2.41 -30.20
CA SER A 45 70.48 3.85 -29.97
C SER A 45 70.92 4.12 -28.52
N PRO A 46 72.14 4.62 -28.27
CA PRO A 46 72.64 4.83 -26.91
C PRO A 46 72.23 6.20 -26.34
N THR A 47 71.64 6.19 -25.14
CA THR A 47 71.31 7.40 -24.37
C THR A 47 72.21 7.50 -23.15
N LEU A 48 72.94 8.62 -23.00
CA LEU A 48 73.85 8.81 -21.86
C LEU A 48 73.07 8.90 -20.55
N LEU A 49 73.44 8.09 -19.57
CA LEU A 49 72.84 8.07 -18.24
C LEU A 49 73.67 8.87 -17.24
N GLY A 50 73.03 9.82 -16.58
CA GLY A 50 73.66 10.68 -15.58
C GLY A 50 74.66 11.66 -16.21
N GLY A 51 75.92 11.24 -16.33
CA GLY A 51 77.02 12.08 -16.81
C GLY A 51 78.36 11.34 -16.94
N VAL A 52 79.43 12.11 -17.14
CA VAL A 52 80.79 11.58 -17.32
C VAL A 52 81.53 11.53 -15.98
N ALA A 53 82.14 10.40 -15.65
CA ALA A 53 82.98 10.21 -14.46
C ALA A 53 84.47 10.34 -14.84
N PRO A 54 85.16 11.44 -14.48
CA PRO A 54 86.60 11.54 -14.65
C PRO A 54 87.32 10.71 -13.58
N LEU A 55 88.17 9.78 -14.02
CA LEU A 55 88.92 8.84 -13.18
C LEU A 55 90.41 9.13 -13.33
N ARG A 56 91.06 9.51 -12.23
CA ARG A 56 92.52 9.65 -12.17
C ARG A 56 93.10 8.48 -11.41
N LEU A 57 93.74 7.58 -12.13
CA LEU A 57 94.29 6.33 -11.62
C LEU A 57 95.81 6.43 -11.49
N SER A 58 96.35 5.87 -10.41
CA SER A 58 97.79 5.86 -10.10
C SER A 58 98.21 4.53 -9.49
N GLY A 59 99.47 4.14 -9.69
CA GLY A 59 99.99 2.85 -9.23
C GLY A 59 99.64 1.69 -10.16
N LEU A 60 99.42 1.99 -11.45
CA LEU A 60 99.04 0.99 -12.44
C LEU A 60 100.24 0.14 -12.87
N GLY A 61 99.99 -1.16 -13.13
CA GLY A 61 100.98 -2.04 -13.76
C GLY A 61 101.35 -1.57 -15.17
N THR A 62 102.60 -1.79 -15.55
CA THR A 62 103.13 -1.41 -16.87
C THR A 62 102.89 -2.47 -17.94
N ASP A 63 102.61 -3.72 -17.55
CA ASP A 63 102.25 -4.83 -18.45
C ASP A 63 100.72 -5.02 -18.50
N PRO A 64 100.07 -4.85 -19.67
CA PRO A 64 98.64 -5.12 -19.86
C PRO A 64 98.19 -6.54 -19.50
N ARG A 65 99.10 -7.53 -19.52
CA ARG A 65 98.78 -8.93 -19.22
C ARG A 65 98.75 -9.23 -17.71
N GLN A 66 99.22 -8.30 -16.88
CA GLN A 66 99.26 -8.41 -15.42
C GLN A 66 98.50 -7.25 -14.74
N ALA A 67 97.53 -6.64 -15.44
CA ALA A 67 96.74 -5.57 -14.87
C ALA A 67 95.90 -6.07 -13.68
N GLU A 68 95.86 -5.28 -12.60
CA GLU A 68 95.04 -5.56 -11.41
C GLU A 68 93.63 -4.92 -11.54
N PRO A 69 92.58 -5.55 -10.99
CA PRO A 69 91.24 -4.96 -10.95
C PRO A 69 91.16 -3.70 -10.10
N ILE A 70 90.52 -2.66 -10.65
CA ILE A 70 90.25 -1.40 -9.97
C ILE A 70 88.75 -1.15 -9.96
N ASP A 71 88.21 -0.85 -8.78
CA ASP A 71 86.82 -0.44 -8.62
C ASP A 71 86.63 0.99 -9.13
N ILE A 72 85.64 1.17 -10.02
CA ILE A 72 85.20 2.47 -10.49
C ILE A 72 83.75 2.71 -10.07
N THR A 73 83.46 3.95 -9.68
CA THR A 73 82.12 4.40 -9.29
C THR A 73 81.68 5.52 -10.22
N LEU A 74 80.53 5.35 -10.86
CA LEU A 74 79.90 6.34 -11.73
C LEU A 74 79.00 7.29 -10.92
N PRO A 75 78.70 8.51 -11.44
CA PRO A 75 77.80 9.45 -10.79
C PRO A 75 76.44 8.82 -10.46
N PRO A 76 75.81 9.19 -9.33
CA PRO A 76 74.49 8.69 -8.99
C PRO A 76 73.45 9.14 -10.02
N LEU A 77 72.58 8.22 -10.41
CA LEU A 77 71.51 8.48 -11.37
C LEU A 77 70.20 7.86 -10.90
N VAL A 78 69.10 8.40 -11.43
CA VAL A 78 67.76 7.82 -11.34
C VAL A 78 67.29 7.56 -12.76
N HIS A 79 67.20 6.29 -13.14
CA HIS A 79 66.82 5.89 -14.50
C HIS A 79 66.06 4.57 -14.51
N ARG A 80 64.97 4.50 -15.29
CA ARG A 80 64.26 3.25 -15.54
C ARG A 80 64.85 2.59 -16.77
N LEU A 81 65.43 1.41 -16.60
CA LEU A 81 65.88 0.56 -17.69
C LEU A 81 64.72 -0.35 -18.09
N GLU A 82 64.20 -0.18 -19.30
CA GLU A 82 63.06 -0.94 -19.81
C GLU A 82 63.43 -2.38 -20.19
N VAL A 83 62.41 -3.23 -20.37
CA VAL A 83 62.59 -4.60 -20.86
C VAL A 83 63.23 -4.56 -22.26
N GLY A 84 64.20 -5.44 -22.53
CA GLY A 84 64.92 -5.51 -23.80
C GLY A 84 66.12 -4.56 -23.92
N HIS A 85 66.26 -3.58 -23.03
CA HIS A 85 67.39 -2.64 -23.05
C HIS A 85 68.64 -3.24 -22.40
N SER A 86 69.81 -2.70 -22.77
CA SER A 86 71.12 -3.09 -22.21
C SER A 86 71.94 -1.87 -21.77
N LEU A 87 72.82 -2.07 -20.79
CA LEU A 87 73.72 -1.02 -20.33
C LEU A 87 75.07 -1.13 -21.03
N LEU A 88 75.57 0.00 -21.53
CA LEU A 88 76.86 0.12 -22.19
C LEU A 88 77.80 1.02 -21.37
N LEU A 89 78.85 0.43 -20.81
CA LEU A 89 79.93 1.14 -20.14
C LEU A 89 81.02 1.49 -21.15
N VAL A 90 81.30 2.79 -21.28
CA VAL A 90 82.34 3.32 -22.17
C VAL A 90 83.44 3.96 -21.34
N LEU A 91 84.67 3.50 -21.55
CA LEU A 91 85.89 4.11 -21.00
C LEU A 91 86.66 4.79 -22.12
N ALA A 92 86.73 6.10 -22.08
CA ALA A 92 87.46 6.92 -23.05
C ALA A 92 88.67 7.59 -22.41
N THR A 93 89.70 7.87 -23.21
CA THR A 93 90.89 8.61 -22.77
C THR A 93 90.76 10.12 -23.01
N THR A 94 89.68 10.54 -23.67
CA THR A 94 89.37 11.93 -23.99
C THR A 94 87.89 12.20 -23.78
N ASP A 95 87.56 13.43 -23.39
CA ASP A 95 86.20 13.93 -23.29
C ASP A 95 86.18 15.43 -23.65
N GLN A 96 85.13 15.90 -24.33
CA GLN A 96 85.05 17.29 -24.81
C GLN A 96 85.08 18.32 -23.68
N GLY A 97 84.76 17.93 -22.44
CA GLY A 97 84.78 18.81 -21.27
C GLY A 97 86.13 18.92 -20.55
N TYR A 98 87.16 18.16 -20.94
CA TYR A 98 88.42 18.04 -20.16
C TYR A 98 89.69 18.10 -21.02
N SER A 99 90.73 18.75 -20.51
CA SER A 99 92.05 18.78 -21.14
C SER A 99 92.70 17.40 -21.10
N SER A 100 93.13 16.89 -22.25
CA SER A 100 93.85 15.62 -22.35
C SER A 100 95.35 15.78 -22.07
N PRO A 101 96.06 14.71 -21.67
CA PRO A 101 97.51 14.75 -21.51
C PRO A 101 98.23 15.19 -22.79
N VAL A 102 99.34 15.94 -22.64
CA VAL A 102 100.09 16.53 -23.76
C VAL A 102 100.93 15.48 -24.50
N ASP A 103 101.40 14.45 -23.79
CA ASP A 103 102.23 13.39 -24.36
C ASP A 103 101.37 12.19 -24.84
N PRO A 104 101.65 11.63 -26.02
CA PRO A 104 100.92 10.48 -26.54
C PRO A 104 101.24 9.21 -25.72
N VAL A 105 100.20 8.58 -25.17
CA VAL A 105 100.30 7.34 -24.38
C VAL A 105 99.19 6.36 -24.79
N VAL A 106 99.52 5.06 -24.84
CA VAL A 106 98.56 3.98 -25.10
C VAL A 106 98.29 3.24 -23.78
N TYR A 107 97.00 3.10 -23.44
CA TYR A 107 96.55 2.39 -22.25
C TYR A 107 95.92 1.04 -22.60
N GLY A 108 96.19 0.02 -21.78
CA GLY A 108 95.48 -1.26 -21.83
C GLY A 108 94.25 -1.20 -20.93
N ILE A 109 93.06 -1.43 -21.48
CA ILE A 109 91.80 -1.38 -20.73
C ILE A 109 90.99 -2.65 -21.00
N GLY A 110 90.58 -3.35 -19.96
CA GLY A 110 89.76 -4.56 -20.03
C GLY A 110 88.82 -4.72 -18.84
N LEU A 111 88.02 -5.78 -18.85
CA LEU A 111 87.25 -6.23 -17.69
C LEU A 111 87.82 -7.57 -17.21
N PRO A 112 87.86 -7.82 -15.88
CA PRO A 112 88.21 -9.15 -15.38
C PRO A 112 87.15 -10.18 -15.80
N SER A 113 87.55 -11.45 -15.93
CA SER A 113 86.63 -12.55 -16.27
C SER A 113 85.51 -12.65 -15.24
N GLY A 114 84.26 -12.49 -15.67
CA GLY A 114 83.08 -12.50 -14.78
C GLY A 114 82.78 -11.15 -14.11
N ALA A 115 83.34 -10.04 -14.61
CA ALA A 115 83.03 -8.70 -14.11
C ALA A 115 81.51 -8.44 -14.03
N VAL A 116 81.06 -8.00 -12.86
CA VAL A 116 79.65 -7.67 -12.61
C VAL A 116 79.51 -6.16 -12.53
N LEU A 117 78.53 -5.62 -13.26
CA LEU A 117 78.07 -4.23 -13.11
C LEU A 117 77.05 -4.20 -11.97
N SER A 118 77.41 -3.58 -10.85
CA SER A 118 76.53 -3.45 -9.69
C SER A 118 75.66 -2.20 -9.83
N VAL A 119 74.35 -2.38 -9.81
CA VAL A 119 73.36 -1.33 -10.06
C VAL A 119 72.35 -1.33 -8.91
N PRO A 120 72.22 -0.24 -8.13
CA PRO A 120 71.26 -0.17 -7.04
C PRO A 120 69.83 -0.04 -7.58
N THR A 121 68.92 -0.93 -7.17
CA THR A 121 67.52 -0.93 -7.63
C THR A 121 66.51 -0.73 -6.50
N VAL A 122 65.35 -0.14 -6.82
CA VAL A 122 64.23 0.05 -5.89
C VAL A 122 62.95 -0.57 -6.47
N SER A 123 62.20 -1.31 -5.66
CA SER A 123 60.91 -1.90 -6.05
C SER A 123 59.77 -0.87 -5.89
N GLY A 124 59.18 -0.41 -6.99
CA GLY A 124 57.99 0.45 -6.98
C GLY A 124 56.68 -0.32 -7.22
N THR A 125 55.60 0.05 -6.54
CA THR A 125 54.24 -0.45 -6.80
C THR A 125 53.39 0.64 -7.47
N LEU A 126 52.68 0.28 -8.55
CA LEU A 126 51.74 1.19 -9.22
C LEU A 126 50.46 1.34 -8.39
N ALA A 127 50.22 2.52 -7.82
CA ALA A 127 48.95 2.87 -7.19
C ALA A 127 48.05 3.60 -8.21
N ALA A 128 47.05 2.92 -8.74
CA ALA A 128 46.02 3.56 -9.57
C ALA A 128 44.95 4.21 -8.67
N SER A 129 44.74 5.53 -8.83
CA SER A 129 43.66 6.26 -8.16
C SER A 129 42.42 6.31 -9.05
N GLY A 130 41.50 5.36 -8.87
CA GLY A 130 40.16 5.40 -9.48
C GLY A 130 39.10 5.80 -8.44
N GLN A 131 38.28 6.81 -8.72
CA GLN A 131 37.10 7.09 -7.89
C GLN A 131 36.12 5.91 -7.96
N PRO A 132 35.50 5.51 -6.84
CA PRO A 132 34.74 4.29 -6.81
C PRO A 132 33.34 4.51 -7.41
N ALA A 133 33.02 3.75 -8.46
CA ALA A 133 31.77 3.85 -9.22
C ALA A 133 30.48 3.71 -8.37
N TRP A 134 30.55 3.13 -7.18
CA TRP A 134 29.40 2.97 -6.28
C TRP A 134 28.77 4.30 -5.85
N LEU A 135 29.53 5.40 -5.81
CA LEU A 135 29.00 6.72 -5.46
C LEU A 135 27.98 7.23 -6.50
N LEU A 136 28.18 6.94 -7.78
CA LEU A 136 27.23 7.29 -8.84
C LEU A 136 25.96 6.44 -8.75
N PHE A 137 26.09 5.14 -8.49
CA PHE A 137 24.95 4.25 -8.29
C PHE A 137 24.12 4.64 -7.06
N ALA A 138 24.78 5.00 -5.95
CA ALA A 138 24.11 5.49 -4.74
C ALA A 138 23.32 6.78 -5.01
N GLY A 139 23.87 7.71 -5.79
CA GLY A 139 23.19 8.94 -6.20
C GLY A 139 21.93 8.69 -7.04
N ILE A 140 22.01 7.79 -8.03
CA ILE A 140 20.88 7.42 -8.90
C ILE A 140 19.75 6.77 -8.09
N MET A 141 20.10 5.83 -7.20
CA MET A 141 19.12 5.16 -6.33
C MET A 141 18.44 6.13 -5.37
N GLY A 142 19.19 7.08 -4.80
CA GLY A 142 18.64 8.16 -3.97
C GLY A 142 17.65 9.04 -4.74
N GLY A 143 18.00 9.42 -5.98
CA GLY A 143 17.13 10.22 -6.86
C GLY A 143 15.83 9.50 -7.21
N LEU A 144 15.91 8.21 -7.59
CA LEU A 144 14.73 7.38 -7.90
C LEU A 144 13.81 7.23 -6.69
N GLY A 145 14.36 7.05 -5.48
CA GLY A 145 13.58 7.01 -4.25
C GLY A 145 12.81 8.30 -3.99
N LEU A 146 13.45 9.46 -4.22
CA LEU A 146 12.84 10.78 -4.03
C LEU A 146 11.72 11.06 -5.06
N VAL A 147 11.90 10.62 -6.30
CA VAL A 147 10.86 10.67 -7.35
C VAL A 147 9.69 9.77 -6.97
N LEU A 148 9.93 8.56 -6.48
CA LEU A 148 8.85 7.66 -6.05
C LEU A 148 8.05 8.26 -4.88
N ILE A 149 8.74 8.82 -3.87
CA ILE A 149 8.10 9.49 -2.72
C ILE A 149 7.23 10.66 -3.18
N THR A 150 7.74 11.50 -4.09
CA THR A 150 6.99 12.65 -4.61
C THR A 150 5.78 12.23 -5.45
N ILE A 151 5.90 11.18 -6.27
CA ILE A 151 4.77 10.61 -7.02
C ILE A 151 3.72 10.07 -6.05
N VAL A 152 4.10 9.27 -5.05
CA VAL A 152 3.17 8.72 -4.04
C VAL A 152 2.50 9.84 -3.26
N PHE A 153 3.25 10.85 -2.84
CA PHE A 153 2.71 12.01 -2.14
C PHE A 153 1.72 12.79 -3.00
N TRP A 154 2.07 13.07 -4.27
CA TRP A 154 1.21 13.81 -5.19
C TRP A 154 -0.06 13.02 -5.56
N TRP A 155 0.07 11.71 -5.78
CA TRP A 155 -1.06 10.82 -6.05
C TRP A 155 -2.01 10.73 -4.84
N GLY A 156 -1.45 10.59 -3.62
CA GLY A 156 -2.22 10.61 -2.38
C GLY A 156 -2.92 11.95 -2.11
N ARG A 157 -2.29 13.07 -2.46
CA ARG A 157 -2.89 14.41 -2.32
C ARG A 157 -3.98 14.66 -3.35
N ARG A 158 -3.77 14.23 -4.61
CA ARG A 158 -4.75 14.36 -5.69
C ARG A 158 -5.98 13.48 -5.46
N ASN A 159 -5.81 12.26 -4.95
CA ASN A 159 -6.93 11.41 -4.57
C ASN A 159 -7.74 11.99 -3.39
N ARG A 160 -7.06 12.60 -2.40
CA ARG A 160 -7.76 13.34 -1.33
C ARG A 160 -8.53 14.55 -1.86
N ALA A 161 -7.96 15.30 -2.80
CA ALA A 161 -8.64 16.44 -3.42
C ALA A 161 -9.85 16.02 -4.27
N ARG A 162 -9.78 14.89 -4.99
CA ARG A 162 -10.92 14.33 -5.74
C ARG A 162 -12.03 13.77 -4.84
N ALA A 163 -11.72 13.30 -3.64
CA ALA A 163 -12.72 12.89 -2.66
C ALA A 163 -13.49 14.09 -2.06
N SER A 164 -12.98 15.31 -2.21
CA SER A 164 -13.51 16.55 -1.64
C SER A 164 -14.50 17.30 -2.55
N THR A 165 -14.80 16.82 -3.77
CA THR A 165 -15.83 17.45 -4.60
C THR A 165 -17.20 17.08 -4.04
N ILE A 166 -17.76 17.99 -3.24
CA ILE A 166 -19.14 17.94 -2.78
C ILE A 166 -20.02 18.09 -4.01
N ASP A 167 -20.89 17.11 -4.23
CA ASP A 167 -21.95 17.21 -5.22
C ASP A 167 -23.06 18.08 -4.63
N SER A 168 -23.17 19.33 -5.12
CA SER A 168 -24.06 20.35 -4.56
C SER A 168 -25.54 20.02 -4.70
N GLU A 169 -25.92 19.22 -5.70
CA GLU A 169 -27.33 18.84 -5.93
C GLU A 169 -27.84 17.85 -4.88
N ILE A 170 -26.93 17.09 -4.26
CA ILE A 170 -27.24 16.07 -3.24
C ILE A 170 -26.53 16.36 -1.91
N ALA A 171 -26.12 17.62 -1.69
CA ALA A 171 -25.47 18.03 -0.44
C ALA A 171 -26.37 17.81 0.79
N ASP A 172 -27.68 17.96 0.60
CA ASP A 172 -28.71 17.78 1.63
C ASP A 172 -29.29 16.36 1.67
N VAL A 173 -28.73 15.40 0.93
CA VAL A 173 -29.19 14.00 0.94
C VAL A 173 -28.26 13.16 1.84
N PRO A 174 -28.77 12.58 2.94
CA PRO A 174 -27.96 11.80 3.88
C PRO A 174 -27.16 10.67 3.24
N LEU A 175 -27.76 9.89 2.34
CA LEU A 175 -27.07 8.82 1.64
C LEU A 175 -27.57 8.70 0.20
N VAL A 176 -26.63 8.61 -0.73
CA VAL A 176 -26.88 8.33 -2.14
C VAL A 176 -25.98 7.18 -2.57
N VAL A 177 -26.57 6.10 -3.04
CA VAL A 177 -25.88 4.94 -3.61
C VAL A 177 -26.11 4.98 -5.13
N ARG A 178 -25.04 5.00 -5.94
CA ARG A 178 -25.12 5.11 -7.40
C ARG A 178 -24.41 3.93 -8.07
N GLY A 179 -25.19 2.99 -8.61
CA GLY A 179 -24.72 1.86 -9.43
C GLY A 179 -23.64 1.02 -8.76
N VAL A 180 -23.80 0.76 -7.46
CA VAL A 180 -22.77 0.12 -6.65
C VAL A 180 -22.78 -1.39 -6.84
N SER A 181 -21.61 -1.93 -7.18
CA SER A 181 -21.39 -3.37 -7.27
C SER A 181 -20.25 -3.81 -6.35
N LYS A 182 -20.38 -5.01 -5.79
CA LYS A 182 -19.34 -5.65 -4.98
C LYS A 182 -19.13 -7.10 -5.38
N THR A 183 -17.92 -7.37 -5.86
CA THR A 183 -17.42 -8.73 -6.10
C THR A 183 -16.28 -9.02 -5.13
N TYR A 184 -16.37 -10.14 -4.40
CA TYR A 184 -15.30 -10.62 -3.53
C TYR A 184 -14.24 -11.42 -4.31
N PRO A 185 -13.02 -11.61 -3.75
CA PRO A 185 -11.93 -12.28 -4.46
C PRO A 185 -12.21 -13.72 -4.90
N ASP A 186 -13.13 -14.40 -4.23
CA ASP A 186 -13.64 -15.74 -4.57
C ASP A 186 -14.59 -15.76 -5.78
N GLY A 187 -14.88 -14.59 -6.36
CA GLY A 187 -15.81 -14.42 -7.48
C GLY A 187 -17.26 -14.19 -7.06
N LEU A 188 -17.58 -14.21 -5.76
CA LEU A 188 -18.94 -13.98 -5.28
C LEU A 188 -19.35 -12.52 -5.54
N LYS A 189 -20.36 -12.33 -6.39
CA LYS A 189 -21.03 -11.04 -6.60
C LYS A 189 -22.08 -10.81 -5.51
N ALA A 190 -21.68 -10.17 -4.43
CA ALA A 190 -22.54 -9.92 -3.28
C ALA A 190 -23.54 -8.78 -3.49
N VAL A 191 -23.19 -7.78 -4.29
CA VAL A 191 -24.06 -6.65 -4.66
C VAL A 191 -23.85 -6.31 -6.14
N GLN A 192 -24.91 -6.02 -6.87
CA GLN A 192 -24.90 -5.79 -8.31
C GLN A 192 -25.77 -4.57 -8.65
N ASP A 193 -25.14 -3.52 -9.18
CA ASP A 193 -25.78 -2.30 -9.68
C ASP A 193 -26.81 -1.68 -8.73
N LEU A 194 -26.49 -1.66 -7.43
CA LEU A 194 -27.38 -1.13 -6.40
C LEU A 194 -27.44 0.40 -6.47
N ALA A 195 -28.63 0.97 -6.58
CA ALA A 195 -28.85 2.40 -6.58
C ALA A 195 -30.10 2.75 -5.76
N PHE A 196 -29.96 3.61 -4.74
CA PHE A 196 -31.07 4.08 -3.92
C PHE A 196 -30.67 5.34 -3.15
N GLN A 197 -31.64 6.03 -2.54
CA GLN A 197 -31.38 7.24 -1.76
C GLN A 197 -32.09 7.22 -0.40
N VAL A 198 -31.42 7.78 0.61
CA VAL A 198 -31.98 7.98 1.94
C VAL A 198 -32.07 9.48 2.18
N ARG A 199 -33.29 9.98 2.44
CA ARG A 199 -33.60 11.39 2.66
C ARG A 199 -33.69 11.73 4.15
N HIS A 200 -33.68 13.03 4.46
CA HIS A 200 -33.82 13.52 5.83
C HIS A 200 -35.14 13.08 6.47
N GLY A 201 -35.09 12.75 7.77
CA GLY A 201 -36.27 12.39 8.56
C GLY A 201 -36.88 11.02 8.23
N GLN A 202 -36.19 10.21 7.42
CA GLN A 202 -36.65 8.86 7.09
C GLN A 202 -36.07 7.83 8.07
N VAL A 203 -36.90 6.84 8.42
CA VAL A 203 -36.43 5.51 8.82
C VAL A 203 -36.52 4.62 7.59
N VAL A 204 -35.39 4.21 7.04
CA VAL A 204 -35.29 3.37 5.84
C VAL A 204 -34.89 1.95 6.24
N GLY A 205 -35.70 0.96 5.84
CA GLY A 205 -35.43 -0.45 6.03
C GLY A 205 -34.82 -1.08 4.78
N LEU A 206 -33.58 -1.54 4.87
CA LEU A 206 -32.95 -2.42 3.88
C LEU A 206 -33.42 -3.85 4.14
N LEU A 207 -34.30 -4.34 3.27
CA LEU A 207 -35.04 -5.59 3.44
C LEU A 207 -34.56 -6.64 2.46
N GLY A 208 -34.62 -7.91 2.85
CA GLY A 208 -34.32 -9.04 1.98
C GLY A 208 -33.92 -10.27 2.78
N PRO A 209 -33.85 -11.46 2.15
CA PRO A 209 -33.44 -12.68 2.82
C PRO A 209 -31.96 -12.64 3.22
N ASN A 210 -31.55 -13.65 3.98
CA ASN A 210 -30.13 -13.86 4.26
C ASN A 210 -29.36 -14.10 2.97
N GLY A 211 -28.22 -13.45 2.82
CA GLY A 211 -27.44 -13.49 1.57
C GLY A 211 -27.89 -12.52 0.48
N ALA A 212 -28.91 -11.69 0.69
CA ALA A 212 -29.34 -10.67 -0.29
C ALA A 212 -28.34 -9.53 -0.51
N GLY A 213 -27.25 -9.46 0.25
CA GLY A 213 -26.21 -8.43 0.13
C GLY A 213 -26.35 -7.23 1.08
N LYS A 214 -27.35 -7.23 1.98
CA LYS A 214 -27.66 -6.13 2.93
C LYS A 214 -26.45 -5.65 3.74
N THR A 215 -25.83 -6.55 4.51
CA THR A 215 -24.62 -6.26 5.32
C THR A 215 -23.47 -5.75 4.45
N THR A 216 -23.32 -6.27 3.22
CA THR A 216 -22.30 -5.79 2.28
C THR A 216 -22.60 -4.35 1.84
N ALA A 217 -23.86 -4.03 1.52
CA ALA A 217 -24.28 -2.67 1.17
C ALA A 217 -24.06 -1.70 2.34
N LEU A 218 -24.46 -2.06 3.56
CA LEU A 218 -24.24 -1.24 4.75
C LEU A 218 -22.75 -1.01 5.01
N ARG A 219 -21.92 -2.07 4.99
CA ARG A 219 -20.46 -1.95 5.17
C ARG A 219 -19.81 -1.04 4.12
N MET A 220 -20.31 -1.02 2.89
CA MET A 220 -19.87 -0.05 1.87
C MET A 220 -20.29 1.37 2.24
N ALA A 221 -21.53 1.58 2.68
CA ALA A 221 -22.04 2.90 3.08
C ALA A 221 -21.27 3.50 4.26
N MET A 222 -20.84 2.68 5.21
CA MET A 222 -19.99 3.08 6.34
C MET A 222 -18.50 3.21 5.96
N GLY A 223 -18.13 2.95 4.71
CA GLY A 223 -16.74 3.00 4.25
C GLY A 223 -15.85 1.91 4.84
N LEU A 224 -16.40 0.84 5.41
CA LEU A 224 -15.65 -0.30 5.95
C LEU A 224 -15.10 -1.21 4.85
N ILE A 225 -15.79 -1.27 3.71
CA ILE A 225 -15.33 -1.95 2.49
C ILE A 225 -15.53 -1.04 1.28
N ARG A 226 -14.66 -1.18 0.27
CA ARG A 226 -14.82 -0.43 -0.99
C ARG A 226 -15.73 -1.18 -1.96
N PRO A 227 -16.61 -0.46 -2.67
CA PRO A 227 -17.29 -1.02 -3.83
C PRO A 227 -16.28 -1.37 -4.92
N THR A 228 -16.59 -2.39 -5.71
CA THR A 228 -15.81 -2.76 -6.91
C THR A 228 -16.11 -1.78 -8.05
N GLU A 229 -17.37 -1.40 -8.19
CA GLU A 229 -17.86 -0.41 -9.18
C GLU A 229 -18.90 0.51 -8.54
N GLY A 230 -19.15 1.67 -9.16
CA GLY A 230 -20.07 2.68 -8.65
C GLY A 230 -19.49 3.56 -7.54
N GLU A 231 -20.35 4.33 -6.89
CA GLU A 231 -19.96 5.16 -5.76
C GLU A 231 -21.07 5.37 -4.74
N ILE A 232 -20.65 5.63 -3.50
CA ILE A 232 -21.54 6.03 -2.41
C ILE A 232 -21.16 7.45 -1.99
N ARG A 233 -22.18 8.28 -1.79
CA ARG A 233 -22.03 9.64 -1.28
C ARG A 233 -22.90 9.84 -0.05
N VAL A 234 -22.36 10.60 0.90
CA VAL A 234 -23.03 10.99 2.14
C VAL A 234 -22.96 12.51 2.21
N PHE A 235 -24.11 13.18 2.27
CA PHE A 235 -24.19 14.65 2.19
C PHE A 235 -23.35 15.25 1.05
N GLY A 236 -23.49 14.68 -0.16
CA GLY A 236 -22.72 15.05 -1.35
C GLY A 236 -21.24 14.65 -1.37
N HIS A 237 -20.66 14.20 -0.25
CA HIS A 237 -19.25 13.79 -0.16
C HIS A 237 -19.08 12.33 -0.53
N LYS A 238 -18.07 12.01 -1.35
CA LYS A 238 -17.77 10.63 -1.70
C LYS A 238 -17.24 9.85 -0.50
N VAL A 239 -17.84 8.69 -0.24
CA VAL A 239 -17.40 7.77 0.81
C VAL A 239 -16.14 7.03 0.36
N THR A 240 -15.07 7.23 1.11
CA THR A 240 -13.80 6.51 0.97
C THR A 240 -13.24 6.16 2.35
N PHE A 241 -12.24 5.28 2.43
CA PHE A 241 -11.57 4.98 3.70
C PHE A 241 -11.09 6.27 4.40
N GLY A 242 -11.53 6.47 5.64
CA GLY A 242 -11.18 7.63 6.46
C GLY A 242 -11.74 8.97 5.94
N ALA A 243 -12.79 8.96 5.10
CA ALA A 243 -13.41 10.19 4.65
C ALA A 243 -13.95 11.00 5.86
N PRO A 244 -13.66 12.30 5.97
CA PRO A 244 -14.11 13.12 7.10
C PRO A 244 -15.63 13.10 7.32
N VAL A 245 -16.40 12.93 6.24
CA VAL A 245 -17.87 12.84 6.28
C VAL A 245 -18.37 11.65 7.09
N LEU A 246 -17.56 10.59 7.28
CA LEU A 246 -17.93 9.45 8.11
C LEU A 246 -18.18 9.84 9.58
N SER A 247 -17.66 11.00 10.03
CA SER A 247 -17.98 11.55 11.36
C SER A 247 -19.46 11.95 11.53
N ARG A 248 -20.19 12.10 10.42
CA ARG A 248 -21.64 12.35 10.38
C ARG A 248 -22.46 11.06 10.30
N ILE A 249 -21.81 9.89 10.36
CA ILE A 249 -22.45 8.58 10.36
C ILE A 249 -22.24 7.91 11.72
N GLY A 250 -23.33 7.56 12.37
CA GLY A 250 -23.34 6.64 13.50
C GLY A 250 -23.49 5.22 12.99
N ALA A 251 -22.67 4.28 13.47
CA ALA A 251 -22.65 2.93 12.95
C ALA A 251 -22.79 1.89 14.05
N PHE A 252 -23.62 0.87 13.79
CA PHE A 252 -23.71 -0.35 14.57
C PHE A 252 -23.63 -1.56 13.63
N VAL A 253 -22.56 -2.34 13.75
CA VAL A 253 -22.29 -3.53 12.92
C VAL A 253 -21.77 -4.64 13.82
N GLU A 254 -22.44 -5.79 13.84
CA GLU A 254 -21.98 -7.01 14.52
C GLU A 254 -21.68 -6.83 16.03
N GLY A 255 -22.57 -6.15 16.77
CA GLY A 255 -22.55 -6.09 18.23
C GLY A 255 -21.85 -4.85 18.81
N THR A 256 -21.80 -4.77 20.13
CA THR A 256 -21.35 -3.55 20.85
C THR A 256 -19.84 -3.32 20.81
N GLY A 257 -19.04 -4.39 20.70
CA GLY A 257 -17.60 -4.34 20.97
C GLY A 257 -17.25 -3.89 22.41
N ALA A 258 -18.23 -3.85 23.33
CA ALA A 258 -18.05 -3.29 24.66
C ALA A 258 -17.23 -4.22 25.56
N LEU A 259 -16.33 -3.62 26.35
CA LEU A 259 -15.51 -4.27 27.35
C LEU A 259 -16.39 -4.76 28.52
N PRO A 260 -16.57 -6.08 28.73
CA PRO A 260 -17.58 -6.61 29.66
C PRO A 260 -17.32 -6.26 31.13
N HIS A 261 -16.07 -6.03 31.49
CA HIS A 261 -15.67 -5.75 32.88
C HIS A 261 -15.85 -4.27 33.27
N LEU A 262 -16.01 -3.38 32.29
CA LEU A 262 -16.22 -1.94 32.50
C LEU A 262 -17.71 -1.61 32.59
N SER A 263 -18.02 -0.44 33.16
CA SER A 263 -19.38 0.09 33.12
C SER A 263 -19.77 0.51 31.71
N GLY A 264 -21.06 0.63 31.43
CA GLY A 264 -21.51 1.20 30.15
C GLY A 264 -20.99 2.63 29.95
N LYS A 265 -20.97 3.42 31.03
CA LYS A 265 -20.41 4.79 31.03
C LYS A 265 -18.93 4.81 30.60
N ASP A 266 -18.12 3.93 31.18
CA ASP A 266 -16.68 3.86 30.87
C ASP A 266 -16.46 3.38 29.43
N ASN A 267 -17.30 2.46 28.94
CA ASN A 267 -17.25 2.03 27.54
C ASN A 267 -17.52 3.18 26.56
N LEU A 268 -18.56 3.99 26.80
CA LEU A 268 -18.86 5.15 25.97
C LEU A 268 -17.74 6.19 26.01
N ALA A 269 -17.17 6.44 27.20
CA ALA A 269 -16.06 7.37 27.37
C ALA A 269 -14.79 6.90 26.62
N LEU A 270 -14.46 5.61 26.72
CA LEU A 270 -13.32 5.01 26.00
C LEU A 270 -13.53 5.01 24.48
N TYR A 271 -14.73 4.67 24.02
CA TYR A 271 -15.07 4.71 22.60
C TYR A 271 -14.90 6.13 22.05
N TRP A 272 -15.46 7.14 22.73
CA TRP A 272 -15.33 8.52 22.30
C TRP A 272 -13.86 8.99 22.28
N ALA A 273 -13.10 8.68 23.33
CA ALA A 273 -11.68 9.01 23.39
C ALA A 273 -10.88 8.39 22.23
N ALA A 274 -11.23 7.17 21.81
CA ALA A 274 -10.59 6.49 20.68
C ALA A 274 -10.86 7.18 19.33
N THR A 275 -11.93 7.97 19.20
CA THR A 275 -12.18 8.77 17.98
C THR A 275 -11.23 9.96 17.82
N GLY A 276 -10.56 10.39 18.90
CA GLY A 276 -9.71 11.58 18.94
C GLY A 276 -10.47 12.91 18.83
N ARG A 277 -11.81 12.88 18.87
CA ARG A 277 -12.66 14.08 18.81
C ARG A 277 -12.74 14.79 20.17
N PRO A 278 -13.03 16.10 20.20
CA PRO A 278 -13.17 16.85 21.45
C PRO A 278 -14.25 16.25 22.37
N PRO A 279 -14.03 16.17 23.70
CA PRO A 279 -15.02 15.62 24.63
C PRO A 279 -16.38 16.34 24.62
N GLN A 280 -16.40 17.65 24.36
CA GLN A 280 -17.66 18.41 24.30
C GLN A 280 -18.58 17.99 23.15
N ASP A 281 -18.02 17.44 22.07
CA ASP A 281 -18.80 17.05 20.89
C ASP A 281 -19.40 15.64 21.06
N ALA A 282 -19.21 14.98 22.21
CA ALA A 282 -19.68 13.61 22.44
C ALA A 282 -21.20 13.51 22.60
N HIS A 283 -21.83 14.56 23.14
CA HIS A 283 -23.27 14.62 23.42
C HIS A 283 -23.81 13.40 24.20
N VAL A 284 -23.01 12.89 25.15
CA VAL A 284 -23.28 11.62 25.85
C VAL A 284 -24.64 11.62 26.55
N GLU A 285 -25.01 12.72 27.20
CA GLU A 285 -26.28 12.79 27.96
C GLU A 285 -27.50 12.68 27.06
N GLU A 286 -27.49 13.36 25.91
CA GLU A 286 -28.57 13.28 24.92
C GLU A 286 -28.64 11.89 24.29
N ALA A 287 -27.50 11.32 23.88
CA ALA A 287 -27.43 9.97 23.34
C ALA A 287 -27.97 8.93 24.34
N LEU A 288 -27.68 9.08 25.64
CA LEU A 288 -28.20 8.20 26.69
C LEU A 288 -29.68 8.39 26.96
N ALA A 289 -30.19 9.62 26.90
CA ALA A 289 -31.61 9.92 27.05
C ALA A 289 -32.43 9.28 25.91
N ILE A 290 -31.91 9.35 24.68
CA ILE A 290 -32.52 8.69 23.52
C ILE A 290 -32.41 7.17 23.68
N ALA A 291 -31.23 6.61 23.96
CA ALA A 291 -31.05 5.17 24.08
C ALA A 291 -31.83 4.52 25.24
N GLY A 292 -32.17 5.28 26.28
CA GLY A 292 -33.05 4.80 27.36
C GLY A 292 -32.42 3.71 28.25
N LEU A 293 -31.13 3.81 28.57
CA LEU A 293 -30.48 2.88 29.53
C LEU A 293 -30.76 3.22 30.99
N GLY A 294 -31.12 4.47 31.29
CA GLY A 294 -31.32 4.95 32.65
C GLY A 294 -30.12 4.64 33.57
N THR A 295 -30.38 4.14 34.76
CA THR A 295 -29.34 3.86 35.78
C THR A 295 -28.45 2.67 35.45
N ALA A 296 -28.82 1.84 34.46
CA ALA A 296 -28.03 0.69 34.05
C ALA A 296 -26.63 1.07 33.55
N ILE A 297 -26.46 2.29 33.03
CA ILE A 297 -25.20 2.79 32.46
C ILE A 297 -24.02 2.68 33.45
N ASN A 298 -24.30 2.74 34.76
CA ASN A 298 -23.28 2.64 35.82
C ASN A 298 -22.92 1.19 36.19
N LYS A 299 -23.67 0.19 35.70
CA LYS A 299 -23.41 -1.23 35.93
C LYS A 299 -22.41 -1.77 34.91
N ARG A 300 -21.66 -2.82 35.29
CA ARG A 300 -20.71 -3.51 34.39
C ARG A 300 -21.45 -4.21 33.25
N VAL A 301 -20.96 -4.09 32.02
CA VAL A 301 -21.62 -4.61 30.81
C VAL A 301 -21.81 -6.12 30.85
N LYS A 302 -20.95 -6.89 31.53
CA LYS A 302 -21.13 -8.34 31.72
C LYS A 302 -22.45 -8.73 32.41
N THR A 303 -23.08 -7.79 33.13
CA THR A 303 -24.37 -8.00 33.81
C THR A 303 -25.58 -7.61 32.95
N TYR A 304 -25.36 -7.11 31.74
CA TYR A 304 -26.42 -6.62 30.87
C TYR A 304 -27.13 -7.79 30.19
N SER A 305 -28.47 -7.69 30.10
CA SER A 305 -29.28 -8.48 29.17
C SER A 305 -28.94 -8.12 27.72
N GLN A 306 -29.41 -8.93 26.77
CA GLN A 306 -29.20 -8.67 25.35
C GLN A 306 -29.76 -7.30 24.93
N GLY A 307 -31.01 -6.99 25.27
CA GLY A 307 -31.60 -5.67 25.01
C GLY A 307 -30.80 -4.51 25.62
N MET A 308 -30.26 -4.66 26.84
CA MET A 308 -29.41 -3.62 27.45
C MET A 308 -28.09 -3.43 26.69
N ARG A 309 -27.47 -4.51 26.20
CA ARG A 309 -26.27 -4.41 25.35
C ARG A 309 -26.62 -3.71 24.05
N GLN A 310 -27.74 -4.05 23.45
CA GLN A 310 -28.18 -3.46 22.19
C GLN A 310 -28.43 -1.95 22.33
N ARG A 311 -29.11 -1.52 23.39
CA ARG A 311 -29.26 -0.10 23.69
C ARG A 311 -27.92 0.59 23.96
N LEU A 312 -26.96 -0.08 24.61
CA LEU A 312 -25.62 0.49 24.80
C LEU A 312 -24.92 0.70 23.45
N ALA A 313 -25.04 -0.26 22.55
CA ALA A 313 -24.52 -0.15 21.18
C ALA A 313 -25.14 1.03 20.44
N LEU A 314 -26.44 1.20 20.61
CA LEU A 314 -27.17 2.30 20.01
C LEU A 314 -26.73 3.66 20.59
N ALA A 315 -26.60 3.75 21.92
CA ALA A 315 -26.03 4.93 22.58
C ALA A 315 -24.63 5.27 22.06
N GLN A 316 -23.79 4.24 21.85
CA GLN A 316 -22.44 4.38 21.29
C GLN A 316 -22.49 4.91 19.86
N ALA A 317 -23.37 4.37 19.01
CA ALA A 317 -23.55 4.81 17.63
C ALA A 317 -24.13 6.24 17.53
N MET A 318 -24.87 6.69 18.55
CA MET A 318 -25.44 8.04 18.65
C MET A 318 -24.47 9.08 19.22
N LEU A 319 -23.27 8.69 19.68
CA LEU A 319 -22.29 9.65 20.17
C LEU A 319 -21.90 10.64 19.07
N GLY A 320 -21.88 11.92 19.40
CA GLY A 320 -21.72 13.01 18.43
C GLY A 320 -22.97 13.33 17.61
N LEU A 321 -24.10 12.71 17.93
CA LEU A 321 -25.42 12.92 17.32
C LEU A 321 -25.38 12.98 15.79
N PRO A 322 -24.85 11.92 15.14
CA PRO A 322 -24.69 11.91 13.69
C PRO A 322 -26.02 12.04 12.96
N ASP A 323 -26.01 12.78 11.86
CA ASP A 323 -27.20 13.04 11.04
C ASP A 323 -27.78 11.76 10.42
N LEU A 324 -26.94 10.77 10.16
CA LEU A 324 -27.31 9.45 9.64
C LEU A 324 -26.86 8.34 10.59
N LEU A 325 -27.80 7.52 11.02
CA LEU A 325 -27.53 6.31 11.81
C LEU A 325 -27.70 5.07 10.92
N VAL A 326 -26.68 4.21 10.87
CA VAL A 326 -26.67 2.97 10.07
C VAL A 326 -26.56 1.77 10.99
N LEU A 327 -27.58 0.91 10.99
CA LEU A 327 -27.71 -0.21 11.93
C LEU A 327 -27.85 -1.53 11.16
N ASP A 328 -26.96 -2.49 11.43
CA ASP A 328 -27.05 -3.84 10.87
C ASP A 328 -27.76 -4.79 11.84
N GLU A 329 -28.95 -5.26 11.46
CA GLU A 329 -29.84 -6.14 12.23
C GLU A 329 -29.98 -5.77 13.73
N PRO A 330 -30.45 -4.55 14.04
CA PRO A 330 -30.45 -4.03 15.40
C PRO A 330 -31.38 -4.77 16.38
N THR A 331 -32.27 -5.62 15.89
CA THR A 331 -33.29 -6.34 16.67
C THR A 331 -33.06 -7.83 16.75
N ASN A 332 -31.97 -8.34 16.15
CA ASN A 332 -31.68 -9.76 16.14
C ASN A 332 -31.50 -10.31 17.57
N GLY A 333 -32.25 -11.38 17.86
CA GLY A 333 -32.28 -12.06 19.16
C GLY A 333 -32.90 -11.24 20.31
N LEU A 334 -33.65 -10.18 20.01
CA LEU A 334 -34.46 -9.48 21.00
C LEU A 334 -35.86 -10.11 21.11
N ASP A 335 -36.41 -10.13 22.33
CA ASP A 335 -37.80 -10.53 22.55
C ASP A 335 -38.78 -9.44 22.06
N PRO A 336 -40.06 -9.74 21.77
CA PRO A 336 -41.01 -8.76 21.24
C PRO A 336 -41.13 -7.44 22.03
N PRO A 337 -41.13 -7.43 23.38
CA PRO A 337 -41.12 -6.17 24.13
C PRO A 337 -39.86 -5.33 23.87
N GLN A 338 -38.69 -5.98 23.74
CA GLN A 338 -37.41 -5.30 23.50
C GLN A 338 -37.33 -4.74 22.07
N ILE A 339 -37.93 -5.44 21.09
CA ILE A 339 -38.07 -4.95 19.71
C ILE A 339 -38.92 -3.67 19.68
N ARG A 340 -40.05 -3.65 20.40
CA ARG A 340 -40.89 -2.46 20.52
C ARG A 340 -40.13 -1.29 21.15
N GLU A 341 -39.41 -1.53 22.24
CA GLU A 341 -38.61 -0.49 22.88
C GLU A 341 -37.48 0.02 21.96
N MET A 342 -36.86 -0.86 21.17
CA MET A 342 -35.85 -0.48 20.18
C MET A 342 -36.44 0.46 19.12
N ARG A 343 -37.60 0.11 18.58
CA ARG A 343 -38.36 0.95 17.64
C ARG A 343 -38.65 2.33 18.22
N ASP A 344 -39.10 2.40 19.47
CA ASP A 344 -39.36 3.68 20.15
C ASP A 344 -38.08 4.54 20.29
N VAL A 345 -36.91 3.91 20.42
CA VAL A 345 -35.62 4.63 20.39
C VAL A 345 -35.33 5.18 18.99
N LEU A 346 -35.54 4.38 17.94
CA LEU A 346 -35.30 4.82 16.56
C LEU A 346 -36.21 5.98 16.16
N HIS A 347 -37.49 5.92 16.52
CA HIS A 347 -38.44 7.02 16.26
C HIS A 347 -38.02 8.29 17.00
N ARG A 348 -37.67 8.23 18.29
CA ARG A 348 -37.17 9.40 19.03
C ARG A 348 -35.93 10.01 18.41
N TYR A 349 -35.06 9.19 17.81
CA TYR A 349 -33.88 9.70 17.09
C TYR A 349 -34.27 10.50 15.85
N VAL A 350 -35.24 10.01 15.08
CA VAL A 350 -35.74 10.67 13.86
C VAL A 350 -36.59 11.89 14.17
N GLU A 351 -37.41 11.87 15.23
CA GLU A 351 -38.17 13.03 15.71
C GLU A 351 -37.27 14.24 16.04
N ALA A 352 -36.00 13.98 16.39
CA ALA A 352 -34.98 15.00 16.57
C ALA A 352 -34.35 15.51 15.26
N GLY A 353 -34.96 15.22 14.10
CA GLY A 353 -34.55 15.70 12.77
C GLY A 353 -33.46 14.87 12.08
N ARG A 354 -33.17 13.66 12.56
CA ARG A 354 -32.09 12.79 12.07
C ARG A 354 -32.65 11.67 11.19
N THR A 355 -31.77 10.92 10.55
CA THR A 355 -32.13 9.84 9.63
C THR A 355 -31.58 8.51 10.11
N VAL A 356 -32.31 7.43 9.85
CA VAL A 356 -31.90 6.07 10.21
C VAL A 356 -32.01 5.16 9.00
N LEU A 357 -30.96 4.37 8.75
CA LEU A 357 -30.93 3.24 7.82
C LEU A 357 -30.71 1.97 8.63
N ILE A 358 -31.67 1.04 8.60
CA ILE A 358 -31.57 -0.25 9.29
C ILE A 358 -31.60 -1.40 8.28
N SER A 359 -30.86 -2.48 8.51
CA SER A 359 -31.15 -3.75 7.85
C SER A 359 -32.05 -4.61 8.72
N SER A 360 -32.98 -5.33 8.11
CA SER A 360 -33.76 -6.37 8.77
C SER A 360 -34.20 -7.43 7.76
N HIS A 361 -34.39 -8.66 8.23
CA HIS A 361 -35.06 -9.72 7.50
C HIS A 361 -36.49 -9.97 8.00
N MET A 362 -36.90 -9.27 9.07
CA MET A 362 -38.21 -9.40 9.71
C MET A 362 -39.18 -8.37 9.15
N LEU A 363 -40.02 -8.78 8.19
CA LEU A 363 -40.95 -7.90 7.46
C LEU A 363 -41.92 -7.15 8.38
N ALA A 364 -42.51 -7.85 9.35
CA ALA A 364 -43.44 -7.26 10.31
C ALA A 364 -42.81 -6.16 11.18
N GLU A 365 -41.51 -6.26 11.46
CA GLU A 365 -40.80 -5.24 12.22
C GLU A 365 -40.55 -4.00 11.37
N VAL A 366 -40.13 -4.21 10.12
CA VAL A 366 -39.89 -3.14 9.15
C VAL A 366 -41.17 -2.37 8.89
N GLU A 367 -42.29 -3.06 8.69
CA GLU A 367 -43.61 -2.44 8.48
C GLU A 367 -44.00 -1.49 9.62
N GLN A 368 -43.68 -1.86 10.87
CA GLN A 368 -44.05 -1.07 12.03
C GLN A 368 -43.03 0.03 12.39
N THR A 369 -41.81 -0.05 11.87
CA THR A 369 -40.67 0.81 12.30
C THR A 369 -40.24 1.76 11.19
N CYS A 370 -40.33 1.34 9.93
CA CYS A 370 -39.79 2.06 8.80
C CYS A 370 -40.85 2.90 8.11
N THR A 371 -40.41 4.05 7.61
CA THR A 371 -41.22 4.91 6.72
C THR A 371 -41.06 4.52 5.26
N HIS A 372 -39.86 4.03 4.91
CA HIS A 372 -39.47 3.66 3.56
C HIS A 372 -38.68 2.35 3.60
N VAL A 373 -38.68 1.63 2.49
CA VAL A 373 -37.97 0.37 2.35
C VAL A 373 -37.21 0.29 1.04
N VAL A 374 -36.11 -0.45 1.08
CA VAL A 374 -35.29 -0.83 -0.06
C VAL A 374 -35.24 -2.35 -0.05
N VAL A 375 -35.96 -2.97 -0.98
CA VAL A 375 -36.09 -4.42 -1.09
C VAL A 375 -34.95 -4.97 -1.94
N MET A 376 -34.16 -5.86 -1.36
CA MET A 376 -33.03 -6.51 -2.01
C MET A 376 -33.23 -8.02 -2.14
N HIS A 377 -32.82 -8.57 -3.28
CA HIS A 377 -32.78 -10.00 -3.52
C HIS A 377 -31.57 -10.34 -4.39
N HIS A 378 -30.82 -11.39 -4.02
CA HIS A 378 -29.59 -11.82 -4.72
C HIS A 378 -28.60 -10.69 -5.09
N GLY A 379 -28.44 -9.71 -4.20
CA GLY A 379 -27.50 -8.60 -4.39
C GLY A 379 -28.04 -7.45 -5.27
N LYS A 380 -29.27 -7.53 -5.76
CA LYS A 380 -29.92 -6.52 -6.61
C LYS A 380 -31.03 -5.79 -5.86
N LEU A 381 -31.35 -4.60 -6.33
CA LEU A 381 -32.56 -3.87 -5.94
C LEU A 381 -33.76 -4.46 -6.67
N ILE A 382 -34.83 -4.77 -5.93
CA ILE A 382 -36.12 -5.23 -6.48
C ILE A 382 -37.14 -4.09 -6.47
N ALA A 383 -37.26 -3.40 -5.34
CA ALA A 383 -38.17 -2.27 -5.18
C ALA A 383 -37.64 -1.27 -4.15
N GLU A 384 -38.02 0.00 -4.28
CA GLU A 384 -37.75 1.08 -3.34
C GLU A 384 -38.98 1.99 -3.27
N GLY A 385 -39.34 2.43 -2.07
CA GLY A 385 -40.47 3.33 -1.88
C GLY A 385 -40.84 3.51 -0.41
N SER A 386 -41.91 4.26 -0.17
CA SER A 386 -42.55 4.26 1.14
C SER A 386 -43.15 2.89 1.46
N VAL A 387 -43.26 2.54 2.74
CA VAL A 387 -43.90 1.28 3.15
C VAL A 387 -45.33 1.21 2.62
N GLU A 388 -46.05 2.33 2.60
CA GLU A 388 -47.42 2.40 2.08
C GLU A 388 -47.50 2.13 0.57
N GLU A 389 -46.57 2.64 -0.24
CA GLU A 389 -46.50 2.37 -1.68
C GLU A 389 -46.22 0.89 -1.96
N ILE A 390 -45.28 0.28 -1.24
CA ILE A 390 -44.94 -1.14 -1.43
C ILE A 390 -46.12 -2.03 -1.01
N ILE A 391 -46.75 -1.75 0.13
CA ILE A 391 -47.92 -2.51 0.61
C ILE A 391 -49.14 -2.29 -0.29
N GLY A 392 -49.35 -1.07 -0.79
CA GLY A 392 -50.46 -0.70 -1.67
C GLY A 392 -50.47 -1.44 -3.01
N THR A 393 -49.36 -2.11 -3.34
CA THR A 393 -49.25 -3.02 -4.48
C THR A 393 -49.92 -4.38 -4.19
N GLY A 394 -50.12 -4.75 -2.93
CA GLY A 394 -50.71 -6.03 -2.51
C GLY A 394 -52.25 -6.06 -2.53
N GLY A 395 -52.82 -7.03 -3.23
CA GLY A 395 -54.27 -7.24 -3.40
C GLY A 395 -54.96 -8.03 -2.28
N ALA A 396 -54.21 -8.52 -1.29
CA ALA A 396 -54.68 -9.51 -0.33
C ALA A 396 -55.80 -9.02 0.62
N VAL A 397 -56.74 -9.91 0.89
CA VAL A 397 -57.84 -9.74 1.86
C VAL A 397 -58.00 -10.99 2.70
N LEU A 398 -58.29 -10.78 3.97
CA LEU A 398 -58.71 -11.83 4.89
C LEU A 398 -60.24 -11.87 4.94
N LEU A 399 -60.80 -13.01 4.53
CA LEU A 399 -62.23 -13.28 4.51
C LEU A 399 -62.59 -14.19 5.69
N GLY A 400 -63.44 -13.72 6.60
CA GLY A 400 -64.12 -14.60 7.54
C GLY A 400 -65.41 -15.10 6.91
N VAL A 401 -65.48 -16.40 6.66
CA VAL A 401 -66.61 -17.08 6.04
C VAL A 401 -67.09 -18.23 6.93
N ASP A 402 -68.38 -18.53 6.85
CA ASP A 402 -69.01 -19.62 7.61
C ASP A 402 -68.64 -21.02 7.09
N ASP A 403 -68.36 -21.15 5.80
CA ASP A 403 -67.90 -22.39 5.15
C ASP A 403 -66.59 -22.16 4.36
N ARG A 404 -65.45 -22.38 5.04
CA ARG A 404 -64.11 -22.19 4.44
C ARG A 404 -63.83 -23.15 3.27
N PRO A 405 -64.10 -24.47 3.35
CA PRO A 405 -63.91 -25.37 2.22
C PRO A 405 -64.70 -24.97 0.97
N ALA A 406 -65.97 -24.58 1.13
CA ALA A 406 -66.81 -24.14 0.02
C ALA A 406 -66.29 -22.82 -0.59
N ALA A 407 -65.91 -21.86 0.26
CA ALA A 407 -65.34 -20.59 -0.18
C ALA A 407 -64.05 -20.81 -0.98
N ARG A 408 -63.14 -21.66 -0.49
CA ARG A 408 -61.90 -21.98 -1.18
C ARG A 408 -62.16 -22.61 -2.55
N ALA A 409 -63.04 -23.59 -2.63
CA ALA A 409 -63.39 -24.26 -3.88
C ALA A 409 -63.98 -23.28 -4.91
N LEU A 410 -64.85 -22.36 -4.47
CA LEU A 410 -65.43 -21.33 -5.32
C LEU A 410 -64.35 -20.36 -5.82
N LEU A 411 -63.53 -19.83 -4.93
CA LEU A 411 -62.53 -18.82 -5.27
C LEU A 411 -61.38 -19.37 -6.12
N SER A 412 -61.01 -20.64 -5.95
CA SER A 412 -60.02 -21.32 -6.81
C SER A 412 -60.50 -21.46 -8.26
N SER A 413 -61.80 -21.31 -8.54
CA SER A 413 -62.35 -21.38 -9.89
C SER A 413 -62.38 -20.03 -10.62
N ILE A 414 -61.98 -18.95 -9.95
CA ILE A 414 -62.00 -17.59 -10.51
C ILE A 414 -60.63 -17.27 -11.10
N ASP A 415 -60.59 -16.99 -12.40
CA ASP A 415 -59.40 -16.44 -13.06
C ASP A 415 -59.08 -15.05 -12.48
N GLY A 416 -57.86 -14.90 -11.97
CA GLY A 416 -57.39 -13.68 -11.29
C GLY A 416 -57.24 -13.78 -9.78
N ILE A 417 -57.55 -14.93 -9.15
CA ILE A 417 -57.20 -15.16 -7.73
C ILE A 417 -55.96 -16.05 -7.67
N ARG A 418 -54.83 -15.52 -7.19
CA ARG A 418 -53.53 -16.21 -7.25
C ARG A 418 -53.21 -17.04 -6.01
N GLN A 419 -53.70 -16.66 -4.83
CA GLN A 419 -53.32 -17.32 -3.58
C GLN A 419 -54.51 -17.45 -2.61
N LEU A 420 -54.68 -18.66 -2.07
CA LEU A 420 -55.72 -19.04 -1.11
C LEU A 420 -55.08 -19.80 0.04
N GLU A 421 -54.94 -19.15 1.20
CA GLU A 421 -54.29 -19.71 2.39
C GLU A 421 -55.24 -19.67 3.58
N ASP A 422 -55.26 -20.75 4.37
CA ASP A 422 -56.06 -20.82 5.59
C ASP A 422 -55.30 -20.17 6.75
N ASP A 423 -55.96 -19.24 7.44
CA ASP A 423 -55.49 -18.52 8.64
C ASP A 423 -56.42 -18.87 9.81
N ASP A 424 -55.94 -18.75 11.05
CA ASP A 424 -56.76 -19.05 12.23
C ASP A 424 -58.07 -18.26 12.22
N ASP A 425 -58.02 -17.01 11.76
CA ASP A 425 -59.19 -16.14 11.76
C ASP A 425 -60.05 -16.28 10.47
N GLY A 426 -59.55 -16.84 9.36
CA GLY A 426 -60.29 -16.89 8.09
C GLY A 426 -59.52 -17.41 6.88
N LEU A 427 -59.98 -17.08 5.67
CA LEU A 427 -59.37 -17.42 4.40
C LEU A 427 -58.66 -16.19 3.81
N ILE A 428 -57.34 -16.27 3.60
CA ILE A 428 -56.56 -15.23 2.93
C ILE A 428 -56.68 -15.41 1.43
N VAL A 429 -57.00 -14.34 0.72
CA VAL A 429 -57.22 -14.34 -0.72
C VAL A 429 -56.45 -13.19 -1.35
N ASP A 430 -55.51 -13.49 -2.25
CA ASP A 430 -54.93 -12.46 -3.12
C ASP A 430 -55.83 -12.23 -4.35
N LEU A 431 -56.30 -11.00 -4.47
CA LEU A 431 -57.26 -10.61 -5.49
C LEU A 431 -56.60 -10.20 -6.81
N ASP A 432 -55.29 -9.89 -6.86
CA ASP A 432 -54.58 -9.51 -8.10
C ASP A 432 -55.39 -8.52 -8.99
N GLY A 433 -55.98 -7.49 -8.37
CA GLY A 433 -56.80 -6.48 -9.04
C GLY A 433 -58.28 -6.84 -9.25
N TYR A 434 -58.71 -8.06 -8.92
CA TYR A 434 -60.10 -8.47 -8.93
C TYR A 434 -60.92 -7.68 -7.89
N PRO A 435 -62.11 -7.12 -8.25
CA PRO A 435 -62.84 -6.24 -7.35
C PRO A 435 -63.32 -6.97 -6.08
N ARG A 436 -62.94 -6.42 -4.91
CA ARG A 436 -63.37 -6.94 -3.59
C ARG A 436 -64.88 -7.15 -3.49
N GLY A 437 -65.66 -6.21 -4.02
CA GLY A 437 -67.12 -6.29 -4.01
C GLY A 437 -67.68 -7.47 -4.81
N GLU A 438 -67.00 -7.87 -5.90
CA GLU A 438 -67.42 -8.99 -6.74
C GLU A 438 -67.13 -10.33 -6.07
N VAL A 439 -65.99 -10.44 -5.35
CA VAL A 439 -65.69 -11.61 -4.51
C VAL A 439 -66.75 -11.83 -3.44
N VAL A 440 -67.10 -10.78 -2.70
CA VAL A 440 -68.15 -10.86 -1.67
C VAL A 440 -69.48 -11.26 -2.28
N ASN A 441 -69.85 -10.66 -3.42
CA ASN A 441 -71.12 -10.96 -4.09
C ASN A 441 -71.19 -12.43 -4.54
N ARG A 442 -70.09 -12.99 -5.07
CA ARG A 442 -70.03 -14.39 -5.49
C ARG A 442 -70.16 -15.37 -4.33
N LEU A 443 -69.46 -15.10 -3.22
CA LEU A 443 -69.56 -15.92 -2.01
C LEU A 443 -70.99 -15.95 -1.49
N VAL A 444 -71.61 -14.79 -1.33
CA VAL A 444 -73.00 -14.67 -0.86
C VAL A 444 -73.98 -15.32 -1.84
N SER A 445 -73.79 -15.14 -3.15
CA SER A 445 -74.64 -15.77 -4.19
C SER A 445 -74.53 -17.30 -4.21
N ALA A 446 -73.40 -17.85 -3.77
CA ALA A 446 -73.19 -19.29 -3.61
C ALA A 446 -73.75 -19.84 -2.28
N GLY A 447 -74.37 -18.99 -1.46
CA GLY A 447 -74.91 -19.36 -0.15
C GLY A 447 -73.87 -19.40 0.97
N ILE A 448 -72.69 -18.82 0.76
CA ILE A 448 -71.62 -18.74 1.76
C ILE A 448 -71.73 -17.40 2.48
N GLY A 449 -71.93 -17.44 3.80
CA GLY A 449 -71.97 -16.27 4.66
C GLY A 449 -70.60 -15.62 4.79
N VAL A 450 -70.53 -14.31 4.57
CA VAL A 450 -69.32 -13.51 4.77
C VAL A 450 -69.49 -12.69 6.05
N GLU A 451 -68.75 -13.06 7.10
CA GLU A 451 -68.81 -12.40 8.41
C GLU A 451 -67.92 -11.15 8.46
N ARG A 452 -66.75 -11.20 7.80
CA ARG A 452 -65.77 -10.12 7.81
C ARG A 452 -64.92 -10.11 6.55
N VAL A 453 -64.57 -8.91 6.09
CA VAL A 453 -63.66 -8.67 4.97
C VAL A 453 -62.65 -7.63 5.41
N ILE A 454 -61.42 -8.06 5.65
CA ILE A 454 -60.37 -7.19 6.18
C ILE A 454 -59.27 -7.08 5.13
N PRO A 455 -58.96 -5.86 4.64
CA PRO A 455 -57.78 -5.65 3.79
C PRO A 455 -56.53 -6.11 4.52
N ARG A 456 -55.79 -7.05 3.93
CA ARG A 456 -54.52 -7.49 4.48
C ARG A 456 -53.43 -6.65 3.82
N ARG A 457 -53.03 -5.60 4.53
CA ARG A 457 -52.01 -4.65 4.12
C ARG A 457 -50.70 -5.00 4.81
N ARG A 458 -50.09 -6.14 4.46
CA ARG A 458 -48.82 -6.58 5.05
C ARG A 458 -47.68 -6.43 4.06
N LEU A 459 -46.53 -6.02 4.55
CA LEU A 459 -45.30 -5.94 3.75
C LEU A 459 -44.81 -7.32 3.29
N GLU A 460 -45.15 -8.36 4.05
CA GLU A 460 -44.81 -9.75 3.73
C GLU A 460 -45.43 -10.23 2.41
N ASP A 461 -46.73 -10.00 2.24
CA ASP A 461 -47.47 -10.44 1.05
C ASP A 461 -46.93 -9.70 -0.21
N ALA A 462 -46.68 -8.39 -0.10
CA ALA A 462 -46.07 -7.59 -1.17
C ALA A 462 -44.64 -8.05 -1.51
N PHE A 463 -43.85 -8.42 -0.50
CA PHE A 463 -42.49 -8.92 -0.70
C PHE A 463 -42.48 -10.25 -1.48
N ILE A 464 -43.39 -11.17 -1.16
CA ILE A 464 -43.49 -12.45 -1.89
C ILE A 464 -43.82 -12.21 -3.36
N SER A 465 -44.83 -11.38 -3.64
CA SER A 465 -45.22 -11.03 -5.01
C SER A 465 -44.05 -10.41 -5.80
N LEU A 466 -43.32 -9.47 -5.22
CA LEU A 466 -42.16 -8.83 -5.87
C LEU A 466 -41.00 -9.82 -6.15
N VAL A 467 -40.76 -10.77 -5.26
CA VAL A 467 -39.70 -11.77 -5.44
C VAL A 467 -40.11 -12.86 -6.44
N GLU A 468 -41.40 -13.19 -6.53
CA GLU A 468 -41.92 -14.11 -7.54
C GLU A 468 -41.88 -13.51 -8.94
N GLU A 469 -42.23 -12.23 -9.10
CA GLU A 469 -42.13 -11.51 -10.38
C GLU A 469 -40.67 -11.42 -10.90
N ASP A 470 -39.68 -11.24 -10.01
CA ASP A 470 -38.25 -11.23 -10.40
C ASP A 470 -37.75 -12.61 -10.87
N ARG A 471 -38.45 -13.70 -10.50
CA ARG A 471 -38.11 -15.06 -10.93
C ARG A 471 -38.75 -15.45 -12.27
N SER A 472 -39.82 -14.79 -12.68
CA SER A 472 -40.51 -14.99 -13.97
C SER A 472 -39.87 -14.18 -15.09
#